data_AF-A0A392S0R9-F1
#
_entry.id   AF-A0A392S0R9-F1
#
_cell.length_a   1.000
_cell.length_b   1.000
_cell.length_c   1.000
_cell.angle_alpha   90.00
_cell.angle_beta   90.00
_cell.angle_gamma   90.00
#
_symmetry.space_group_name_H-M   'P 1'
#
loop_
_entity.id
_entity.type
_entity.pdbx_description
1 polymer ?
#
loop_
_entity_poly.entity_id
_entity_poly.type
_entity_poly.pdbx_seq_one_letter_code
_entity_poly.pdbx_strand_id
1 'polypeptide(L)' 'EFQDRRVSPMEELESIQIGEAAHQTTSLGTHLGEEENEKIIAILKKNVDLFAWKPSDMPGIDESIITHKLAISPNSKPVS' A
#
# COMPACT_ATOMS: atom_id res chain seq x y z
N GLU A 1 19.69 -7.05 15.11
CA GLU A 1 19.27 -7.46 13.76
C GLU A 1 17.83 -7.95 13.81
N PHE A 2 16.87 -7.05 13.57
CA PHE A 2 15.48 -7.45 13.39
C PHE A 2 15.33 -7.86 11.94
N GLN A 3 15.66 -9.12 11.64
CA GLN A 3 15.25 -9.68 10.36
C GLN A 3 13.72 -9.66 10.35
N ASP A 4 13.19 -8.72 9.57
CA ASP A 4 11.80 -8.60 9.19
C ASP A 4 11.43 -9.94 8.53
N ARG A 5 10.89 -10.87 9.33
CA ARG A 5 10.45 -12.19 8.87
C ARG A 5 9.14 -11.97 8.10
N ARG A 6 9.20 -11.20 7.02
CA ARG A 6 8.07 -10.99 6.12
C ARG A 6 7.72 -12.33 5.54
N VAL A 7 6.53 -12.82 5.89
CA VAL A 7 5.98 -14.00 5.26
C VAL A 7 5.76 -13.62 3.81
N SER A 8 6.47 -14.30 2.90
CA SER A 8 6.19 -14.14 1.47
C SER A 8 4.77 -14.63 1.22
N PRO A 9 4.03 -13.98 0.30
CA PRO A 9 2.72 -14.48 -0.10
C PRO A 9 2.87 -15.94 -0.56
N MET A 10 1.93 -16.79 -0.14
CA MET A 10 1.93 -18.21 -0.55
C MET A 10 1.61 -18.36 -2.05
N GLU A 11 0.95 -17.36 -2.63
CA GLU A 11 0.54 -17.31 -4.03
C GLU A 11 1.27 -16.18 -4.74
N GLU A 12 1.48 -16.35 -6.05
CA GLU A 12 2.00 -15.26 -6.88
C GLU A 12 0.94 -14.15 -7.00
N LEU A 13 1.39 -12.91 -6.85
CA LEU A 13 0.53 -11.73 -6.88
C LEU A 13 0.90 -10.84 -8.07
N GLU A 14 -0.10 -10.37 -8.80
CA GLU A 14 0.03 -9.36 -9.83
C GLU A 14 -0.34 -7.97 -9.26
N SER A 15 0.41 -6.94 -9.65
CA SER A 15 0.09 -5.55 -9.30
C SER A 15 -0.85 -4.93 -10.34
N ILE A 16 -1.96 -4.40 -9.87
CA ILE A 16 -2.98 -3.76 -10.70
C ILE A 16 -3.22 -2.32 -10.24
N GLN A 17 -3.36 -1.38 -11.19
CA GLN A 17 -3.76 -0.01 -10.91
C GLN A 17 -5.28 0.10 -10.82
N ILE A 18 -5.78 0.58 -9.68
CA ILE A 18 -7.22 0.74 -9.42
C ILE A 18 -7.64 2.21 -9.28
N GLY A 19 -6.70 3.13 -9.07
CA GLY A 19 -6.97 4.57 -9.04
C GLY A 19 -6.42 5.34 -10.22
N GLU A 20 -6.64 6.66 -10.19
CA GLU A 20 -6.23 7.57 -11.26
C GLU A 20 -4.71 7.78 -11.29
N ALA A 21 -4.08 7.80 -10.11
CA ALA A 21 -2.64 8.00 -10.02
C ALA A 21 -1.87 6.67 -10.11
N ALA A 22 -0.66 6.71 -10.68
CA ALA A 22 0.17 5.52 -10.88
C ALA A 22 0.55 4.77 -9.59
N HIS A 23 0.52 5.44 -8.44
CA HIS A 23 0.79 4.82 -7.13
C HIS A 23 -0.44 4.17 -6.49
N GLN A 24 -1.63 4.34 -7.09
CA GLN A 24 -2.88 3.79 -6.57
C GLN A 24 -3.10 2.36 -7.08
N THR A 25 -2.19 1.48 -6.66
CA THR A 25 -2.13 0.07 -7.06
C THR A 25 -2.43 -0.87 -5.90
N THR A 26 -3.00 -2.03 -6.19
CA THR A 26 -3.17 -3.14 -5.24
C THR A 26 -2.70 -4.45 -5.86
N SER A 27 -2.47 -5.46 -5.02
CA SER A 27 -2.05 -6.80 -5.46
C SER A 27 -3.21 -7.77 -5.50
N LEU A 28 -3.28 -8.60 -6.54
CA LEU A 28 -4.29 -9.63 -6.73
C LEU A 28 -3.63 -10.98 -7.04
N GLY A 29 -4.19 -12.08 -6.56
CA GLY A 29 -3.66 -13.42 -6.84
C GLY A 29 -3.76 -13.81 -8.33
N THR A 30 -2.71 -14.44 -8.87
CA THR A 30 -2.64 -14.83 -10.29
C THR A 30 -3.49 -16.04 -10.64
N HIS A 31 -3.97 -16.80 -9.64
CA HIS A 31 -4.73 -18.04 -9.82
C HIS A 31 -6.25 -17.85 -9.96
N LEU A 32 -6.74 -16.60 -10.06
CA LEU A 32 -8.17 -16.32 -10.26
C LEU A 32 -8.59 -16.59 -11.71
N GLY A 33 -9.82 -17.09 -11.88
CA GLY A 33 -10.43 -17.16 -13.22
C GLY A 33 -10.63 -15.76 -13.81
N GLU A 34 -10.60 -15.65 -15.14
CA GLU A 34 -10.71 -14.35 -15.85
C GLU A 34 -11.98 -13.58 -15.45
N GLU A 35 -13.14 -14.24 -15.43
CA GLU A 35 -14.41 -13.62 -15.04
C GLU A 35 -14.41 -13.11 -13.58
N GLU A 36 -13.79 -13.86 -12.67
CA GLU A 36 -13.67 -13.47 -11.27
C GLU A 36 -12.71 -12.30 -11.10
N ASN A 37 -11.59 -12.34 -11.82
CA ASN A 37 -10.59 -11.27 -11.84
C ASN A 37 -11.23 -9.95 -12.29
N GLU A 38 -11.94 -9.94 -13.42
CA GLU A 38 -12.64 -8.75 -13.91
C GLU A 38 -13.67 -8.20 -12.91
N LYS A 39 -14.46 -9.08 -12.29
CA LYS A 39 -15.44 -8.68 -11.26
C LYS A 39 -14.75 -8.04 -10.06
N ILE A 40 -13.65 -8.62 -9.57
CA ILE A 40 -12.90 -8.09 -8.44
C ILE A 40 -12.29 -6.73 -8.80
N ILE A 41 -11.65 -6.60 -9.96
CA ILE A 41 -11.10 -5.32 -10.43
C ILE A 41 -12.19 -4.24 -10.49
N ALA A 42 -13.38 -4.57 -11.02
CA ALA A 42 -14.48 -3.62 -11.11
C ALA A 42 -14.95 -3.16 -9.72
N ILE A 43 -15.04 -4.07 -8.75
CA ILE A 43 -15.40 -3.75 -7.36
C ILE A 43 -14.32 -2.86 -6.73
N LEU A 44 -13.05 -3.21 -6.89
CA LEU A 44 -11.94 -2.44 -6.32
C LEU A 44 -11.90 -1.02 -6.88
N LYS A 45 -12.06 -0.85 -8.19
CA LYS A 45 -12.11 0.47 -8.84
C LYS A 45 -13.31 1.30 -8.38
N LYS A 46 -14.47 0.67 -8.17
CA LYS A 46 -15.67 1.36 -7.69
C LYS A 46 -15.51 1.91 -6.26
N ASN A 47 -14.64 1.31 -5.46
CA ASN A 47 -14.42 1.66 -4.06
C ASN A 47 -13.00 2.20 -3.82
N VAL A 48 -12.39 2.83 -4.83
CA VAL A 48 -11.01 3.34 -4.77
C VAL A 48 -10.81 4.37 -3.65
N ASP A 49 -11.87 5.07 -3.27
CA ASP A 49 -11.93 6.06 -2.20
C ASP A 49 -11.89 5.46 -0.79
N LEU A 50 -12.12 4.14 -0.66
CA LEU A 50 -12.01 3.43 0.62
C LEU A 50 -10.56 3.04 0.96
N PHE A 51 -9.62 3.18 0.02
CA PHE A 51 -8.21 2.89 0.24
C PHE A 51 -7.48 4.11 0.80
N ALA A 52 -6.55 3.85 1.72
CA ALA A 52 -5.64 4.88 2.22
C ALA A 52 -4.34 4.91 1.42
N TRP A 53 -4.25 5.82 0.45
CA TRP A 53 -3.10 5.94 -0.45
C TRP A 53 -1.94 6.70 0.19
N LYS A 54 -2.26 7.60 1.12
CA LYS A 54 -1.31 8.35 1.95
C LYS A 54 -1.75 8.30 3.42
N PRO A 55 -0.84 8.55 4.37
CA PRO A 55 -1.17 8.56 5.80
C PRO A 55 -2.35 9.46 6.16
N SER A 56 -2.51 10.60 5.46
CA SER A 56 -3.62 11.53 5.69
C SER A 56 -5.00 11.01 5.28
N ASP A 57 -5.08 9.89 4.55
CA ASP A 57 -6.34 9.23 4.21
C ASP A 57 -6.84 8.31 5.34
N MET A 58 -6.11 8.18 6.46
CA MET A 58 -6.53 7.43 7.66
C MET A 58 -6.92 8.36 8.83
N PRO A 59 -8.01 9.16 8.72
CA PRO A 59 -8.45 10.02 9.80
C PRO A 59 -8.98 9.18 10.97
N GLY A 60 -8.30 9.24 12.12
CA GLY A 60 -8.68 8.49 13.32
C GLY A 60 -7.53 7.71 13.95
N ILE A 61 -6.41 7.59 13.24
CA ILE A 61 -5.16 7.11 13.84
C ILE A 61 -4.26 8.33 14.07
N ASP A 62 -3.82 8.51 15.31
CA ASP A 62 -2.97 9.63 15.69
C ASP A 62 -1.65 9.59 14.90
N GLU A 63 -1.29 10.70 14.25
CA GLU A 63 -0.07 10.80 13.45
C GLU A 63 1.19 10.48 14.27
N SER A 64 1.19 10.76 15.58
CA SER A 64 2.29 10.39 16.48
C SER A 64 2.47 8.88 16.67
N ILE A 65 1.44 8.08 16.37
CA ILE A 65 1.48 6.61 16.43
C ILE A 65 1.94 6.02 15.08
N ILE A 66 1.47 6.56 13.96
CA ILE A 66 1.78 6.00 12.62
C ILE A 66 3.07 6.54 12.00
N THR A 67 3.56 7.70 12.46
CA THR A 67 4.80 8.27 11.95
C THR A 67 6.00 7.86 12.82
N HIS A 68 7.03 7.30 12.18
CA HIS A 68 8.31 7.11 12.83
C HIS A 68 9.14 8.39 12.69
N LYS A 69 9.43 9.06 13.80
CA LYS A 69 10.35 10.19 13.82
C LYS A 69 11.78 9.65 13.82
N LEU A 70 12.56 9.95 12.79
CA LEU A 70 14.00 9.77 12.89
C LEU A 70 14.56 10.77 13.91
N ALA A 71 15.38 10.28 14.84
CA ALA A 71 16.17 11.12 15.72
C ALA A 71 17.36 11.68 14.92
N ILE A 72 17.10 12.69 14.09
CA ILE A 72 18.14 13.37 13.30
C ILE A 72 18.69 14.54 14.11
N SER A 73 20.01 14.72 14.12
CA SER A 73 20.61 15.93 14.68
C SER A 73 20.13 17.15 13.87
N PRO A 74 19.74 18.27 14.52
CA PRO A 74 19.30 19.48 13.81
C PRO A 74 20.32 20.03 12.81
N ASN A 75 21.60 19.70 13.04
CA ASN A 75 22.73 20.15 12.21
C ASN A 75 23.11 19.16 11.10
N SER A 76 22.42 18.02 10.99
CA SER A 76 22.69 17.03 9.95
C SER A 76 22.29 17.59 8.58
N LYS A 77 23.23 17.55 7.64
CA LYS A 77 22.98 17.91 6.24
C LYS A 77 22.58 16.64 5.46
N PRO A 78 21.64 16.76 4.50
CA PRO A 78 21.33 15.64 3.61
C PRO A 78 22.58 15.27 2.80
N VAL A 79 22.82 13.97 2.67
CA VAL A 79 23.88 13.47 1.78
C VAL A 79 23.28 13.43 0.38
N SER A 80 23.94 14.10 -0.57
CA SER A 80 23.55 14.16 -1.97
C SER A 80 24.42 13.28 -2.84
#